data_AF-A0AA43JRD7-F1
#
_entry.id   AF-A0AA43JRD7-F1
#
_cell.length_a   1.000
_cell.length_b   1.000
_cell.length_c   1.000
_cell.angle_alpha   90.00
_cell.angle_beta   90.00
_cell.angle_gamma   90.00
#
_symmetry.space_group_name_H-M   'P 1'
#
loop_
_entity.id
_entity.type
_entity.pdbx_description
1 polymer ?
#
loop_
_entity_poly.entity_id
_entity_poly.type
_entity_poly.pdbx_seq_one_letter_code
_entity_poly.pdbx_strand_id
1 'polypeptide(L)'
;LGHESEMFQINLPTRCVRADTFPIGIDFQKYSKAAELPEVKSEIESFRQGLEGMKVVLSVDRLDYTKGIPQRLKAIELFLDRNPQWHEKVVNIIIAAPSRDKVKQYRRLKKEVDELVGRINGRFGNIGWSPVQYLYRTFPFCGMSALYALADVALVTPLRDGMNLVAKEYVAAKNDLDGVLVLSEMTGASGELGEAVMINPNDIDQMATAIAKALEMPGDEKAFRMEAMRRRVGRHDSARWGEEFIGKLISTRNNQLMKSAKIPNSSERAMILESFKSNSPRLILLDYDGTLVRFHKTPSDARPSAELTNLLASLAAMSNTKVVIISGRNGPTLDEWFSDTGVDLICEHGVAMKEEEEWKILEKVDDSWKGDVRQVLDLFCDRTPGAFVEEKEHSLVWHYRNAHPEFGAARANELRDTLKSLTSNLDLQAQKGHKVIDVRNSSVNKGRAMKNFTSERNWGFIMAAGDDWTDEDMFKSLPDGAFSFKVGLASTAAMFNLENPDDVVSLLKEIATLAEEIETA
;
A
#
# COMPACT_ATOMS: atom_id res chain seq x y z
N LEU A 1 -8.68 0.26 12.07
CA LEU A 1 -7.57 0.66 12.95
C LEU A 1 -7.40 2.17 13.06
N GLY A 2 -7.90 2.99 12.11
CA GLY A 2 -7.86 4.44 12.25
C GLY A 2 -6.45 5.07 12.10
N HIS A 3 -5.42 4.25 11.87
CA HIS A 3 -4.07 4.72 11.59
C HIS A 3 -3.97 5.27 10.17
N GLU A 4 -3.14 6.30 10.02
CA GLU A 4 -2.80 6.89 8.73
C GLU A 4 -2.00 5.89 7.90
N SER A 5 -2.28 5.87 6.59
CA SER A 5 -1.58 5.00 5.66
C SER A 5 -1.41 5.67 4.31
N GLU A 6 -0.20 5.56 3.78
CA GLU A 6 0.21 6.00 2.44
C GLU A 6 0.79 4.78 1.72
N MET A 7 0.38 4.49 0.49
CA MET A 7 0.87 3.43 -0.40
C MET A 7 1.93 2.46 0.20
N PHE A 8 1.46 1.32 0.72
CA PHE A 8 2.24 0.26 1.40
C PHE A 8 2.87 0.62 2.76
N GLN A 9 2.58 1.79 3.30
CA GLN A 9 3.11 2.30 4.57
C GLN A 9 1.95 2.67 5.50
N ILE A 10 2.09 2.31 6.78
CA ILE A 10 1.16 2.62 7.85
C ILE A 10 1.98 3.38 8.89
N ASN A 11 1.64 4.65 9.12
CA ASN A 11 2.30 5.49 10.09
C ASN A 11 1.65 5.24 11.45
N LEU A 12 2.44 4.74 12.39
CA LEU A 12 2.09 4.66 13.81
C LEU A 12 2.86 5.77 14.55
N PRO A 13 2.39 6.21 15.74
CA PRO A 13 3.01 7.32 16.45
C PRO A 13 4.53 7.19 16.64
N THR A 14 5.01 5.98 16.91
CA THR A 14 6.43 5.72 17.22
C THR A 14 7.17 4.98 16.10
N ARG A 15 6.46 4.54 15.04
CA ARG A 15 7.08 3.74 13.98
C ARG A 15 6.30 3.74 12.68
N CYS A 16 7.03 3.56 11.60
CA CYS A 16 6.48 3.27 10.30
C CYS A 16 6.39 1.74 10.09
N VAL A 17 5.24 1.24 9.66
CA VAL A 17 5.03 -0.18 9.31
C VAL A 17 4.82 -0.29 7.81
N ARG A 18 5.60 -1.15 7.15
CA ARG A 18 5.39 -1.46 5.74
C ARG A 18 4.48 -2.69 5.57
N ALA A 19 3.44 -2.56 4.77
CA ALA A 19 2.55 -3.63 4.34
C ALA A 19 2.55 -3.68 2.81
N ASP A 20 3.20 -4.68 2.23
CA ASP A 20 3.51 -4.75 0.80
C ASP A 20 3.18 -6.17 0.26
N THR A 21 3.17 -6.35 -1.05
CA THR A 21 2.76 -7.61 -1.71
C THR A 21 3.96 -8.35 -2.28
N PHE A 22 4.20 -9.58 -1.81
CA PHE A 22 5.29 -10.44 -2.27
C PHE A 22 4.75 -11.83 -2.68
N PRO A 23 4.35 -12.01 -3.94
CA PRO A 23 3.86 -13.30 -4.43
C PRO A 23 4.95 -14.38 -4.32
N ILE A 24 4.68 -15.43 -3.56
CA ILE A 24 5.67 -16.49 -3.33
C ILE A 24 5.89 -17.32 -4.60
N GLY A 25 7.17 -17.56 -4.93
CA GLY A 25 7.62 -18.42 -6.02
C GLY A 25 7.87 -19.87 -5.59
N ILE A 26 8.30 -20.69 -6.55
CA ILE A 26 8.79 -22.06 -6.31
C ILE A 26 10.27 -22.15 -6.67
N ASP A 27 10.93 -23.23 -6.28
CA ASP A 27 12.24 -23.58 -6.84
C ASP A 27 12.07 -24.04 -8.30
N PHE A 28 12.11 -23.09 -9.22
CA PHE A 28 11.84 -23.34 -10.64
C PHE A 28 12.84 -24.35 -11.24
N GLN A 29 14.12 -24.27 -10.86
CA GLN A 29 15.15 -25.16 -11.39
C GLN A 29 14.94 -26.61 -10.95
N LYS A 30 14.51 -26.82 -9.70
CA LYS A 30 14.18 -28.16 -9.20
C LYS A 30 13.08 -28.83 -10.01
N TYR A 31 12.00 -28.13 -10.34
CA TYR A 31 10.89 -28.72 -11.11
C TYR A 31 11.17 -28.79 -12.62
N SER A 32 11.83 -27.77 -13.18
CA SER A 32 12.20 -27.77 -14.60
C SER A 32 13.26 -28.80 -14.96
N LYS A 33 14.08 -29.30 -14.03
CA LYS A 33 15.02 -30.39 -14.31
C LYS A 33 14.51 -31.75 -13.86
N ALA A 34 13.35 -31.81 -13.21
CA ALA A 34 12.86 -33.03 -12.57
C ALA A 34 12.68 -34.19 -13.56
N ALA A 35 12.11 -33.92 -14.74
CA ALA A 35 11.87 -34.95 -15.76
C ALA A 35 13.15 -35.59 -16.32
N GLU A 36 14.32 -34.97 -16.11
CA GLU A 36 15.60 -35.50 -16.57
C GLU A 36 16.19 -36.55 -15.60
N LEU A 37 15.73 -36.55 -14.34
CA LEU A 37 16.22 -37.43 -13.27
C LEU A 37 15.86 -38.90 -13.56
N PRO A 38 16.79 -39.85 -13.35
CA PRO A 38 16.55 -41.28 -13.61
C PRO A 38 15.33 -41.84 -12.87
N GLU A 39 15.15 -41.46 -11.60
CA GLU A 39 14.04 -41.91 -10.76
C GLU A 39 12.69 -41.38 -11.29
N VAL A 40 12.66 -40.14 -11.78
CA VAL A 40 11.46 -39.54 -12.36
C VAL A 40 11.14 -40.19 -13.71
N LYS A 41 12.15 -40.47 -14.54
CA LYS A 41 11.95 -41.21 -15.80
C LYS A 41 11.37 -42.60 -15.54
N SER A 42 11.86 -43.31 -14.51
CA SER A 42 11.30 -44.62 -14.14
C SER A 42 9.83 -44.52 -13.74
N GLU A 43 9.44 -43.50 -12.97
CA GLU A 43 8.04 -43.25 -12.58
C GLU A 43 7.19 -42.87 -13.80
N ILE A 44 7.71 -42.04 -14.72
CA ILE A 44 7.04 -41.69 -15.98
C ILE A 44 6.71 -42.96 -16.78
N GLU A 45 7.68 -43.87 -16.94
CA GLU A 45 7.43 -45.10 -17.70
C GLU A 45 6.46 -46.05 -17.00
N SER A 46 6.51 -46.11 -15.66
CA SER A 46 5.56 -46.90 -14.89
C SER A 46 4.12 -46.38 -15.05
N PHE A 47 3.92 -45.06 -14.97
CA PHE A 47 2.58 -44.48 -15.10
C PHE A 47 2.08 -44.50 -16.55
N ARG A 48 2.96 -44.33 -17.54
CA ARG A 48 2.60 -44.34 -18.97
C ARG A 48 1.91 -45.63 -19.40
N GLN A 49 2.31 -46.78 -18.88
CA GLN A 49 1.69 -48.07 -19.18
C GLN A 49 0.19 -48.14 -18.82
N GLY A 50 -0.22 -47.46 -17.74
CA GLY A 50 -1.61 -47.42 -17.29
C GLY A 50 -2.43 -46.27 -17.91
N LEU A 51 -1.79 -45.38 -18.66
CA LEU A 51 -2.37 -44.15 -19.21
C LEU A 51 -2.31 -44.12 -20.76
N GLU A 52 -1.89 -45.22 -21.37
CA GLU A 52 -1.69 -45.31 -22.81
C GLU A 52 -2.99 -45.01 -23.58
N GLY A 53 -2.87 -44.18 -24.62
CA GLY A 53 -4.00 -43.76 -25.45
C GLY A 53 -4.95 -42.73 -24.81
N MET A 54 -4.74 -42.36 -23.55
CA MET A 54 -5.58 -41.39 -22.83
C MET A 54 -4.86 -40.05 -22.61
N LYS A 55 -5.64 -38.97 -22.69
CA LYS A 55 -5.26 -37.64 -22.22
C LYS A 55 -5.42 -37.54 -20.70
N VAL A 56 -4.43 -36.96 -20.04
CA VAL A 56 -4.36 -36.89 -18.58
C VAL A 56 -4.74 -35.49 -18.10
N VAL A 57 -5.84 -35.39 -17.37
CA VAL A 57 -6.23 -34.19 -16.61
C VAL A 57 -5.83 -34.40 -15.16
N LEU A 58 -4.86 -33.62 -14.68
CA LEU A 58 -4.31 -33.75 -13.34
C LEU A 58 -4.81 -32.64 -12.42
N SER A 59 -5.24 -33.02 -11.23
CA SER A 59 -5.51 -32.10 -10.14
C SER A 59 -4.85 -32.57 -8.85
N VAL A 60 -4.18 -31.65 -8.17
CA VAL A 60 -3.41 -31.95 -6.97
C VAL A 60 -3.75 -30.92 -5.92
N ASP A 61 -4.36 -31.37 -4.82
CA ASP A 61 -4.76 -30.51 -3.73
C ASP A 61 -4.66 -31.23 -2.39
N ARG A 62 -4.66 -30.46 -1.31
CA ARG A 62 -5.06 -31.02 -0.01
C ARG A 62 -6.58 -31.18 -0.02
N LEU A 63 -7.09 -32.20 0.67
CA LEU A 63 -8.53 -32.31 0.90
C LEU A 63 -8.97 -31.16 1.82
N ASP A 64 -9.41 -30.06 1.23
CA ASP A 64 -9.78 -28.82 1.91
C ASP A 64 -10.93 -28.14 1.14
N TYR A 65 -11.89 -27.57 1.87
CA TYR A 65 -13.09 -26.98 1.29
C TYR A 65 -12.79 -25.75 0.43
N THR A 66 -11.66 -25.09 0.65
CA THR A 66 -11.19 -23.96 -0.18
C THR A 66 -10.74 -24.39 -1.57
N LYS A 67 -10.43 -25.68 -1.79
CA LYS A 67 -9.85 -26.18 -3.05
C LYS A 67 -10.88 -26.54 -4.13
N GLY A 68 -12.17 -26.44 -3.82
CA GLY A 68 -13.24 -26.57 -4.82
C GLY A 68 -13.32 -27.96 -5.48
N ILE A 69 -12.88 -29.02 -4.79
CA ILE A 69 -12.89 -30.40 -5.33
C ILE A 69 -14.30 -30.86 -5.73
N PRO A 70 -15.38 -30.60 -4.95
CA PRO A 70 -16.74 -30.96 -5.37
C PRO A 70 -17.19 -30.23 -6.65
N GLN A 71 -16.89 -28.94 -6.78
CA GLN A 71 -17.21 -28.14 -7.96
C GLN A 71 -16.47 -28.68 -9.19
N ARG A 72 -15.20 -29.04 -9.02
CA ARG A 72 -14.40 -29.71 -10.07
C ARG A 72 -15.01 -31.02 -10.54
N LEU A 73 -15.40 -31.89 -9.61
CA LEU A 73 -16.02 -33.18 -9.93
C LEU A 73 -17.35 -33.00 -10.69
N LYS A 74 -18.17 -32.02 -10.30
CA LYS A 74 -19.39 -31.66 -11.03
C LYS A 74 -19.10 -31.14 -12.44
N ALA A 75 -18.04 -30.36 -12.62
CA ALA A 75 -17.61 -29.90 -13.94
C ALA A 75 -17.08 -31.04 -14.82
N ILE A 76 -16.31 -31.98 -14.25
CA ILE A 76 -15.87 -33.19 -14.95
C ILE A 76 -17.08 -34.03 -15.37
N GLU A 77 -18.06 -34.21 -14.50
CA GLU A 77 -19.30 -34.93 -14.82
C GLU A 77 -20.04 -34.29 -15.99
N LEU A 78 -20.20 -32.96 -15.97
CA LEU A 78 -20.85 -32.20 -17.04
C LEU A 78 -20.04 -32.23 -18.35
N PHE A 79 -18.72 -32.18 -18.25
CA PHE A 79 -17.82 -32.31 -19.40
C PHE A 79 -17.99 -33.67 -20.08
N LEU A 80 -18.00 -34.77 -19.30
CA LEU A 80 -18.19 -36.13 -19.81
C LEU A 80 -19.58 -36.32 -20.42
N ASP A 81 -20.61 -35.70 -19.84
CA ASP A 81 -21.98 -35.72 -20.37
C ASP A 81 -22.08 -35.06 -21.75
N ARG A 82 -21.45 -33.89 -21.90
CA ARG A 82 -21.50 -33.10 -23.14
C ARG A 82 -20.56 -33.58 -24.23
N ASN A 83 -19.53 -34.33 -23.87
CA ASN A 83 -18.48 -34.74 -24.79
C ASN A 83 -18.25 -36.26 -24.82
N PRO A 84 -19.21 -37.06 -25.33
CA PRO A 84 -19.05 -38.51 -25.48
C PRO A 84 -17.81 -38.91 -26.27
N GLN A 85 -17.31 -38.06 -27.17
CA GLN A 85 -16.10 -38.31 -27.97
C GLN A 85 -14.82 -38.47 -27.12
N TRP A 86 -14.83 -37.99 -25.88
CA TRP A 86 -13.73 -38.09 -24.93
C TRP A 86 -13.81 -39.32 -24.02
N HIS A 87 -14.91 -40.09 -24.06
CA HIS A 87 -15.01 -41.35 -23.31
C HIS A 87 -13.89 -42.29 -23.75
N GLU A 88 -13.27 -42.97 -22.78
CA GLU A 88 -12.10 -43.86 -22.96
C GLU A 88 -10.84 -43.19 -23.54
N LYS A 89 -10.86 -41.88 -23.79
CA LYS A 89 -9.72 -41.09 -24.29
C LYS A 89 -9.21 -40.08 -23.29
N VAL A 90 -9.86 -39.94 -22.13
CA VAL A 90 -9.46 -39.01 -21.07
C VAL A 90 -9.54 -39.70 -19.71
N VAL A 91 -8.60 -39.35 -18.84
CA VAL A 91 -8.59 -39.77 -17.44
C VAL A 91 -8.31 -38.57 -16.56
N ASN A 92 -9.14 -38.40 -15.52
CA ASN A 92 -9.01 -37.34 -14.54
C ASN A 92 -8.35 -37.90 -13.29
N ILE A 93 -7.07 -37.58 -13.07
CA ILE A 93 -6.31 -38.00 -11.89
C ILE A 93 -6.46 -36.91 -10.82
N ILE A 94 -7.08 -37.25 -9.69
CA ILE A 94 -7.28 -36.35 -8.57
C ILE A 94 -6.49 -36.87 -7.37
N ILE A 95 -5.43 -36.16 -7.01
CA ILE A 95 -4.64 -36.42 -5.81
C ILE A 95 -5.13 -35.49 -4.72
N ALA A 96 -5.68 -36.09 -3.66
CA ALA A 96 -6.14 -35.39 -2.47
C ALA A 96 -5.29 -35.79 -1.27
N ALA A 97 -4.35 -34.93 -0.87
CA ALA A 97 -3.55 -35.16 0.32
C ALA A 97 -4.42 -35.06 1.59
N PRO A 98 -4.36 -36.05 2.52
CA PRO A 98 -5.09 -36.00 3.78
C PRO A 98 -4.80 -34.72 4.58
N SER A 99 -5.85 -34.10 5.12
CA SER A 99 -5.71 -32.90 5.96
C SER A 99 -6.81 -32.84 7.01
N ARG A 100 -6.43 -32.53 8.26
CA ARG A 100 -7.35 -32.16 9.36
C ARG A 100 -8.54 -33.13 9.52
N ASP A 101 -8.27 -34.43 9.39
CA ASP A 101 -9.23 -35.54 9.38
C ASP A 101 -10.15 -35.62 10.62
N LYS A 102 -9.71 -35.09 11.77
CA LYS A 102 -10.53 -35.01 12.99
C LYS A 102 -11.64 -33.96 12.91
N VAL A 103 -11.54 -32.98 12.03
CA VAL A 103 -12.52 -31.88 11.91
C VAL A 103 -13.74 -32.34 11.11
N LYS A 104 -14.95 -32.12 11.67
CA LYS A 104 -16.22 -32.60 11.10
C LYS A 104 -16.45 -32.14 9.66
N GLN A 105 -16.08 -30.90 9.34
CA GLN A 105 -16.21 -30.32 8.01
C GLN A 105 -15.35 -31.08 6.98
N TYR A 106 -14.13 -31.48 7.34
CA TYR A 106 -13.23 -32.24 6.45
C TYR A 106 -13.73 -33.67 6.21
N ARG A 107 -14.31 -34.32 7.23
CA ARG A 107 -14.96 -35.63 7.05
C ARG A 107 -16.18 -35.58 6.13
N ARG A 108 -17.00 -34.53 6.26
CA ARG A 108 -18.15 -34.31 5.37
C ARG A 108 -17.70 -34.07 3.93
N LEU A 109 -16.67 -33.24 3.74
CA LEU A 109 -16.08 -33.00 2.44
C LEU A 109 -15.53 -34.29 1.82
N LYS A 110 -14.80 -35.11 2.60
CA LYS A 110 -14.31 -36.41 2.13
C LYS A 110 -15.46 -37.27 1.63
N LYS A 111 -16.52 -37.38 2.43
CA LYS A 111 -17.71 -38.17 2.09
C LYS A 111 -18.35 -37.68 0.78
N GLU A 112 -18.54 -36.37 0.63
CA GLU A 112 -19.09 -35.77 -0.59
C GLU A 112 -18.20 -36.07 -1.81
N VAL A 113 -16.87 -35.93 -1.67
CA VAL A 113 -15.91 -36.25 -2.73
C VAL A 113 -15.97 -37.73 -3.11
N ASP A 114 -15.94 -38.64 -2.13
CA ASP A 114 -16.01 -40.08 -2.38
C ASP A 114 -17.34 -40.46 -3.09
N GLU A 115 -18.47 -39.88 -2.68
CA GLU A 115 -19.79 -40.07 -3.31
C GLU A 115 -19.82 -39.57 -4.75
N LEU A 116 -19.28 -38.38 -5.02
CA LEU A 116 -19.20 -37.80 -6.36
C LEU A 116 -18.31 -38.64 -7.29
N VAL A 117 -17.14 -39.08 -6.82
CA VAL A 117 -16.25 -39.98 -7.57
C VAL A 117 -16.96 -41.28 -7.91
N GLY A 118 -17.61 -41.92 -6.92
CA GLY A 118 -18.36 -43.15 -7.12
C GLY A 118 -19.51 -42.99 -8.12
N ARG A 119 -20.24 -41.87 -8.05
CA ARG A 119 -21.31 -41.54 -9.00
C ARG A 119 -20.79 -41.39 -10.43
N ILE A 120 -19.73 -40.63 -10.63
CA ILE A 120 -19.15 -40.38 -11.96
C ILE A 120 -18.64 -41.68 -12.57
N ASN A 121 -17.82 -42.43 -11.82
CA ASN A 121 -17.27 -43.70 -12.30
C ASN A 121 -18.36 -44.75 -12.55
N GLY A 122 -19.41 -44.80 -11.72
CA GLY A 122 -20.53 -45.71 -11.92
C GLY A 122 -21.41 -45.35 -13.12
N ARG A 123 -21.47 -44.07 -13.52
CA ARG A 123 -22.28 -43.59 -14.65
C ARG A 123 -21.55 -43.70 -15.99
N PHE A 124 -20.26 -43.36 -16.03
CA PHE A 124 -19.49 -43.25 -17.27
C PHE A 124 -18.43 -44.34 -17.43
N GLY A 125 -17.91 -44.88 -16.33
CA GLY A 125 -16.85 -45.89 -16.37
C GLY A 125 -17.33 -47.27 -16.80
N ASN A 126 -16.38 -48.11 -17.16
CA ASN A 126 -16.58 -49.52 -17.48
C ASN A 126 -15.42 -50.37 -16.91
N ILE A 127 -15.36 -51.66 -17.26
CA ILE A 127 -14.35 -52.58 -16.71
C ILE A 127 -12.91 -52.15 -17.07
N GLY A 128 -12.72 -51.58 -18.27
CA GLY A 128 -11.40 -51.17 -18.77
C GLY A 128 -11.04 -49.70 -18.53
N TRP A 129 -12.02 -48.86 -18.18
CA TRP A 129 -11.83 -47.42 -18.07
C TRP A 129 -12.57 -46.81 -16.88
N SER A 130 -11.82 -46.11 -16.02
CA SER A 130 -12.37 -45.29 -14.96
C SER A 130 -12.11 -43.81 -15.25
N PRO A 131 -13.14 -42.99 -15.54
CA PRO A 131 -12.97 -41.59 -15.93
C PRO A 131 -12.30 -40.73 -14.85
N VAL A 132 -12.47 -41.10 -13.57
CA VAL A 132 -11.85 -40.42 -12.44
C VAL A 132 -11.01 -41.43 -11.63
N GLN A 133 -9.71 -41.18 -11.55
CA GLN A 133 -8.78 -41.87 -10.66
C GLN A 133 -8.51 -41.00 -9.43
N TYR A 134 -9.17 -41.31 -8.31
CA TYR A 134 -9.05 -40.57 -7.08
C TYR A 134 -8.10 -41.24 -6.09
N LEU A 135 -7.07 -40.50 -5.66
CA LEU A 135 -6.01 -40.99 -4.79
C LEU A 135 -5.93 -40.14 -3.52
N TYR A 136 -6.43 -40.70 -2.41
CA TYR A 136 -6.38 -40.07 -1.09
C TYR A 136 -5.05 -40.37 -0.37
N ARG A 137 -3.94 -39.84 -0.90
CA ARG A 137 -2.59 -40.00 -0.35
C ARG A 137 -1.67 -38.87 -0.80
N THR A 138 -0.53 -38.73 -0.14
CA THR A 138 0.56 -37.89 -0.64
C THR A 138 1.45 -38.68 -1.60
N PHE A 139 2.09 -37.96 -2.52
CA PHE A 139 3.08 -38.52 -3.42
C PHE A 139 4.47 -37.93 -3.12
N PRO A 140 5.54 -38.73 -3.21
CA PRO A 140 6.90 -38.21 -3.18
C PRO A 140 7.18 -37.30 -4.36
N PHE A 141 8.27 -36.53 -4.26
CA PHE A 141 8.71 -35.61 -5.31
C PHE A 141 8.82 -36.26 -6.70
N CYS A 142 9.42 -37.45 -6.79
CA CYS A 142 9.63 -38.10 -8.09
C CYS A 142 8.30 -38.49 -8.77
N GLY A 143 7.41 -39.15 -8.03
CA GLY A 143 6.07 -39.50 -8.53
C GLY A 143 5.23 -38.27 -8.90
N MET A 144 5.29 -37.20 -8.09
CA MET A 144 4.61 -35.94 -8.44
C MET A 144 5.16 -35.31 -9.71
N SER A 145 6.48 -35.26 -9.86
CA SER A 145 7.13 -34.68 -11.05
C SER A 145 6.83 -35.49 -12.30
N ALA A 146 6.75 -36.82 -12.19
CA ALA A 146 6.35 -37.69 -13.28
C ALA A 146 4.91 -37.42 -13.74
N LEU A 147 3.98 -37.25 -12.79
CA LEU A 147 2.60 -36.88 -13.10
C LEU A 147 2.50 -35.49 -13.74
N TYR A 148 3.25 -34.50 -13.26
CA TYR A 148 3.29 -33.18 -13.91
C TYR A 148 3.81 -33.25 -15.35
N ALA A 149 4.84 -34.06 -15.61
CA ALA A 149 5.38 -34.25 -16.96
C ALA A 149 4.36 -34.91 -17.89
N LEU A 150 3.64 -35.93 -17.41
CA LEU A 150 2.65 -36.70 -18.17
C LEU A 150 1.31 -35.96 -18.37
N ALA A 151 0.97 -35.01 -17.51
CA ALA A 151 -0.33 -34.35 -17.56
C ALA A 151 -0.47 -33.39 -18.75
N ASP A 152 -1.43 -33.69 -19.63
CA ASP A 152 -1.83 -32.80 -20.73
C ASP A 152 -2.51 -31.52 -20.23
N VAL A 153 -3.29 -31.64 -19.14
CA VAL A 153 -4.01 -30.52 -18.53
C VAL A 153 -3.82 -30.55 -17.02
N ALA A 154 -3.43 -29.43 -16.42
CA ALA A 154 -3.54 -29.20 -14.99
C ALA A 154 -4.81 -28.42 -14.67
N LEU A 155 -5.67 -28.98 -13.83
CA LEU A 155 -6.96 -28.39 -13.47
C LEU A 155 -6.93 -27.89 -12.02
N VAL A 156 -6.76 -26.58 -11.85
CA VAL A 156 -6.57 -25.90 -10.57
C VAL A 156 -7.78 -24.99 -10.28
N THR A 157 -8.74 -25.51 -9.51
CA THR A 157 -10.05 -24.89 -9.27
C THR A 157 -10.37 -24.42 -7.83
N PRO A 158 -9.44 -23.87 -7.03
CA PRO A 158 -9.78 -23.35 -5.70
C PRO A 158 -10.88 -22.28 -5.73
N LEU A 159 -11.75 -22.29 -4.72
CA LEU A 159 -12.74 -21.23 -4.44
C LEU A 159 -12.10 -19.97 -3.85
N ARG A 160 -10.96 -20.14 -3.16
CA ARG A 160 -10.11 -19.07 -2.63
C ARG A 160 -8.75 -19.65 -2.30
N ASP A 161 -7.67 -19.04 -2.78
CA ASP A 161 -6.31 -19.50 -2.47
C ASP A 161 -5.34 -18.33 -2.41
N GLY A 162 -4.53 -18.26 -1.35
CA GLY A 162 -3.54 -17.19 -1.19
C GLY A 162 -2.51 -17.20 -2.33
N MET A 163 -1.95 -18.37 -2.59
CA MET A 163 -1.11 -18.66 -3.77
C MET A 163 -1.26 -20.15 -4.09
N ASN A 164 -1.23 -20.50 -5.38
CA ASN A 164 -1.29 -21.90 -5.80
C ASN A 164 0.05 -22.34 -6.39
N LEU A 165 0.87 -23.01 -5.58
CA LEU A 165 2.19 -23.48 -6.00
C LEU A 165 2.11 -24.66 -6.97
N VAL A 166 1.09 -25.52 -6.85
CA VAL A 166 0.87 -26.64 -7.80
C VAL A 166 0.76 -26.13 -9.24
N ALA A 167 0.06 -25.02 -9.47
CA ALA A 167 0.00 -24.38 -10.79
C ALA A 167 1.40 -23.98 -11.30
N LYS A 168 2.22 -23.35 -10.44
CA LYS A 168 3.59 -22.96 -10.79
C LYS A 168 4.50 -24.19 -11.00
N GLU A 169 4.33 -25.25 -10.21
CA GLU A 169 5.09 -26.51 -10.31
C GLU A 169 4.79 -27.22 -11.62
N TYR A 170 3.51 -27.32 -12.00
CA TYR A 170 3.11 -27.87 -13.29
C TYR A 170 3.72 -27.09 -14.45
N VAL A 171 3.57 -25.76 -14.45
CA VAL A 171 4.19 -24.89 -15.46
C VAL A 171 5.70 -25.11 -15.52
N ALA A 172 6.38 -25.17 -14.39
CA ALA A 172 7.82 -25.40 -14.32
C ALA A 172 8.24 -26.81 -14.79
N ALA A 173 7.41 -27.84 -14.62
CA ALA A 173 7.72 -29.20 -15.05
C ALA A 173 7.50 -29.43 -16.57
N LYS A 174 6.66 -28.64 -17.24
CA LYS A 174 6.35 -28.77 -18.68
C LYS A 174 7.44 -28.20 -19.60
N ASN A 175 8.60 -28.84 -19.63
CA ASN A 175 9.73 -28.47 -20.49
C ASN A 175 9.46 -28.64 -21.99
N ASP A 176 8.61 -29.61 -22.34
CA ASP A 176 8.17 -29.90 -23.70
C ASP A 176 7.20 -28.85 -24.25
N LEU A 177 6.75 -27.91 -23.41
CA LEU A 177 5.74 -26.89 -23.69
C LEU A 177 4.35 -27.45 -24.08
N ASP A 178 4.15 -28.77 -24.02
CA ASP A 178 2.91 -29.44 -24.43
C ASP A 178 2.00 -29.69 -23.23
N GLY A 179 1.39 -28.63 -22.71
CA GLY A 179 0.44 -28.72 -21.61
C GLY A 179 -0.43 -27.48 -21.47
N VAL A 180 -1.59 -27.64 -20.84
CA VAL A 180 -2.53 -26.55 -20.59
C VAL A 180 -2.80 -26.42 -19.10
N LEU A 181 -2.66 -25.20 -18.58
CA LEU A 181 -3.11 -24.87 -17.23
C LEU A 181 -4.53 -24.29 -17.29
N VAL A 182 -5.48 -24.92 -16.60
CA VAL A 182 -6.81 -24.36 -16.30
C VAL A 182 -6.76 -23.84 -14.87
N LEU A 183 -7.03 -22.54 -14.67
CA LEU A 183 -6.75 -21.84 -13.42
C LEU A 183 -7.92 -21.00 -12.93
N SER A 184 -8.29 -21.19 -11.68
CA SER A 184 -9.28 -20.35 -11.00
C SER A 184 -8.77 -18.92 -10.81
N GLU A 185 -9.61 -17.95 -11.17
CA GLU A 185 -9.42 -16.51 -10.89
C GLU A 185 -9.34 -16.19 -9.40
N MET A 186 -9.79 -17.10 -8.54
CA MET A 186 -9.78 -16.94 -7.08
C MET A 186 -8.45 -17.38 -6.44
N THR A 187 -7.41 -17.63 -7.25
CA THR A 187 -6.07 -17.98 -6.78
C THR A 187 -5.11 -16.81 -6.94
N GLY A 188 -4.21 -16.59 -5.97
CA GLY A 188 -3.15 -15.59 -6.14
C GLY A 188 -2.26 -15.82 -7.37
N ALA A 189 -2.14 -17.08 -7.81
CA ALA A 189 -1.39 -17.43 -9.02
C ALA A 189 -2.00 -16.83 -10.30
N SER A 190 -3.30 -16.54 -10.32
CA SER A 190 -3.97 -15.92 -11.48
C SER A 190 -3.44 -14.54 -11.81
N GLY A 191 -2.99 -13.78 -10.80
CA GLY A 191 -2.35 -12.47 -11.01
C GLY A 191 -0.99 -12.58 -11.71
N GLU A 192 -0.39 -13.77 -11.71
CA GLU A 192 0.88 -14.06 -12.38
C GLU A 192 0.73 -14.99 -13.59
N LEU A 193 -0.38 -15.70 -13.82
CA LEU A 193 -0.48 -16.73 -14.87
C LEU A 193 -1.64 -16.46 -15.83
N GLY A 194 -1.70 -15.24 -16.36
CA GLY A 194 -2.82 -14.77 -17.21
C GLY A 194 -2.98 -15.51 -18.54
N GLU A 195 -1.98 -16.25 -19.01
CA GLU A 195 -2.05 -17.07 -20.21
C GLU A 195 -2.73 -18.44 -19.97
N ALA A 196 -3.04 -18.78 -18.71
CA ALA A 196 -3.85 -19.95 -18.37
C ALA A 196 -5.28 -19.82 -18.94
N VAL A 197 -5.98 -20.95 -19.05
CA VAL A 197 -7.42 -20.95 -19.30
C VAL A 197 -8.12 -20.57 -17.98
N MET A 198 -8.49 -19.31 -17.86
CA MET A 198 -9.10 -18.76 -16.65
C MET A 198 -10.54 -19.25 -16.47
N ILE A 199 -10.90 -19.60 -15.23
CA ILE A 199 -12.25 -20.03 -14.84
C ILE A 199 -12.72 -19.34 -13.56
N ASN A 200 -14.04 -19.16 -13.42
CA ASN A 200 -14.72 -18.93 -12.17
C ASN A 200 -15.08 -20.30 -11.56
N PRO A 201 -14.56 -20.65 -10.37
CA PRO A 201 -14.77 -21.97 -9.78
C PRO A 201 -16.22 -22.23 -9.31
N ASN A 202 -17.08 -21.21 -9.32
CA ASN A 202 -18.51 -21.34 -9.03
C ASN A 202 -19.36 -21.62 -10.28
N ASP A 203 -18.78 -21.47 -11.47
CA ASP A 203 -19.45 -21.71 -12.75
C ASP A 203 -19.07 -23.09 -13.29
N ILE A 204 -19.95 -24.07 -13.06
CA ILE A 204 -19.74 -25.46 -13.47
C ILE A 204 -19.71 -25.60 -15.00
N ASP A 205 -20.53 -24.83 -15.70
CA ASP A 205 -20.63 -24.81 -17.16
C ASP A 205 -19.36 -24.27 -17.81
N GLN A 206 -18.85 -23.14 -17.28
CA GLN A 206 -17.60 -22.56 -17.73
C GLN A 206 -16.43 -23.52 -17.49
N MET A 207 -16.36 -24.18 -16.33
CA MET A 207 -15.32 -25.16 -16.06
C MET A 207 -15.38 -26.36 -16.99
N ALA A 208 -16.57 -26.92 -17.25
CA ALA A 208 -16.73 -28.03 -18.20
C ALA A 208 -16.28 -27.63 -19.62
N THR A 209 -16.62 -26.41 -20.05
CA THR A 209 -16.20 -25.85 -21.34
C THR A 209 -14.68 -25.62 -21.38
N ALA A 210 -14.09 -25.16 -20.29
CA ALA A 210 -12.65 -24.95 -20.18
C ALA A 210 -11.85 -26.27 -20.25
N ILE A 211 -12.37 -27.36 -19.66
CA ILE A 211 -11.77 -28.70 -19.78
C ILE A 211 -11.74 -29.14 -21.25
N ALA A 212 -12.87 -29.05 -21.97
CA ALA A 212 -12.92 -29.38 -23.39
C ALA A 212 -11.94 -28.53 -24.21
N LYS A 213 -11.97 -27.20 -24.01
CA LYS A 213 -11.05 -26.27 -24.67
C LYS A 213 -9.58 -26.62 -24.42
N ALA A 214 -9.22 -27.00 -23.19
CA ALA A 214 -7.85 -27.35 -22.83
C ALA A 214 -7.38 -28.63 -23.54
N LEU A 215 -8.26 -29.64 -23.65
CA LEU A 215 -7.95 -30.89 -24.33
C LEU A 215 -7.86 -30.74 -25.86
N GLU A 216 -8.62 -29.82 -26.43
CA GLU A 216 -8.69 -29.55 -27.87
C GLU A 216 -7.70 -28.46 -28.33
N MET A 217 -6.94 -27.87 -27.41
CA MET A 217 -6.04 -26.74 -27.71
C MET A 217 -4.95 -27.13 -28.73
N PRO A 218 -4.78 -26.38 -29.83
CA PRO A 218 -3.69 -26.58 -30.79
C PRO A 218 -2.30 -26.48 -30.15
N GLY A 219 -1.33 -27.24 -30.68
CA GLY A 219 0.01 -27.34 -30.11
C GLY A 219 0.82 -26.04 -30.12
N ASP A 220 0.62 -25.20 -31.14
CA ASP A 220 1.22 -23.86 -31.23
C ASP A 220 0.66 -22.91 -30.15
N GLU A 221 -0.65 -22.95 -29.90
CA GLU A 221 -1.26 -22.18 -28.83
C GLU A 221 -0.79 -22.66 -27.44
N LYS A 222 -0.72 -23.97 -27.23
CA LYS A 222 -0.18 -24.55 -25.98
C LYS A 222 1.24 -24.06 -25.71
N ALA A 223 2.11 -24.19 -26.71
CA ALA A 223 3.52 -23.84 -26.58
C ALA A 223 3.69 -22.35 -26.27
N PHE A 224 2.98 -21.47 -26.98
CA PHE A 224 3.00 -20.03 -26.74
C PHE A 224 2.59 -19.66 -25.30
N ARG A 225 1.46 -20.20 -24.83
CA ARG A 225 0.96 -19.95 -23.46
C ARG A 225 1.94 -20.48 -22.40
N MET A 226 2.41 -21.71 -22.58
CA MET A 226 3.30 -22.37 -21.63
C MET A 226 4.65 -21.67 -21.53
N GLU A 227 5.24 -21.25 -22.66
CA GLU A 227 6.51 -20.53 -22.67
C GLU A 227 6.43 -19.20 -21.90
N ALA A 228 5.36 -18.42 -22.12
CA ALA A 228 5.14 -17.16 -21.43
C ALA A 228 5.03 -17.35 -19.90
N MET A 229 4.23 -18.34 -19.47
CA MET A 229 4.08 -18.67 -18.06
C MET A 229 5.40 -19.15 -17.45
N ARG A 230 6.11 -20.08 -18.11
CA ARG A 230 7.41 -20.60 -17.65
C ARG A 230 8.44 -19.50 -17.47
N ARG A 231 8.56 -18.59 -18.44
CA ARG A 231 9.48 -17.44 -18.37
C ARG A 231 9.17 -16.55 -17.17
N ARG A 232 7.90 -16.38 -16.81
CA ARG A 232 7.49 -15.56 -15.66
C ARG A 232 7.77 -16.27 -14.33
N VAL A 233 7.41 -17.55 -14.21
CA VAL A 233 7.69 -18.37 -13.01
C VAL A 233 9.19 -18.49 -12.77
N GLY A 234 9.98 -18.70 -13.83
CA GLY A 234 11.45 -18.78 -13.71
C GLY A 234 12.13 -17.47 -13.35
N ARG A 235 11.51 -16.30 -13.62
CA ARG A 235 12.02 -15.00 -13.20
C ARG A 235 11.66 -14.62 -11.77
N HIS A 236 10.59 -15.19 -11.21
CA HIS A 236 10.06 -14.92 -9.87
C HIS A 236 9.98 -16.23 -9.07
N ASP A 237 11.15 -16.83 -8.86
CA ASP A 237 11.29 -18.06 -8.09
C ASP A 237 11.27 -17.79 -6.57
N SER A 238 11.36 -18.85 -5.77
CA SER A 238 11.37 -18.75 -4.30
C SER A 238 12.58 -18.00 -3.76
N ALA A 239 13.72 -18.04 -4.45
CA ALA A 239 14.93 -17.34 -4.02
C ALA A 239 14.76 -15.82 -4.18
N ARG A 240 14.31 -15.37 -5.36
CA ARG A 240 14.00 -13.96 -5.62
C ARG A 240 12.92 -13.43 -4.68
N TRP A 241 11.87 -14.20 -4.41
CA TRP A 241 10.87 -13.81 -3.41
C TRP A 241 11.51 -13.54 -2.04
N GLY A 242 12.43 -14.40 -1.60
CA GLY A 242 13.16 -14.24 -0.35
C GLY A 242 14.06 -13.00 -0.34
N GLU A 243 14.80 -12.78 -1.42
CA GLU A 243 15.65 -11.60 -1.61
C GLU A 243 14.84 -10.29 -1.57
N GLU A 244 13.71 -10.24 -2.29
CA GLU A 244 12.84 -9.05 -2.33
C GLU A 244 12.23 -8.77 -0.95
N PHE A 245 11.74 -9.80 -0.26
CA PHE A 245 11.14 -9.65 1.07
C PHE A 245 12.17 -9.16 2.11
N ILE A 246 13.33 -9.83 2.18
CA ILE A 246 14.40 -9.48 3.14
C ILE A 246 15.01 -8.12 2.77
N GLY A 247 15.27 -7.86 1.49
CA GLY A 247 15.76 -6.57 1.02
C GLY A 247 14.82 -5.44 1.40
N LYS A 248 13.49 -5.63 1.24
CA LYS A 248 12.52 -4.63 1.66
C LYS A 248 12.49 -4.46 3.18
N LEU A 249 12.57 -5.55 3.94
CA LEU A 249 12.63 -5.49 5.40
C LEU A 249 13.83 -4.67 5.90
N ILE A 250 15.02 -4.93 5.36
CA ILE A 250 16.25 -4.20 5.70
C ILE A 250 16.14 -2.73 5.29
N SER A 251 15.66 -2.43 4.08
CA SER A 251 15.48 -1.05 3.62
C SER A 251 14.51 -0.26 4.50
N THR A 252 13.43 -0.91 4.97
CA THR A 252 12.45 -0.30 5.87
C THR A 252 13.08 0.03 7.22
N ARG A 253 13.88 -0.90 7.79
CA ARG A 253 14.64 -0.66 9.02
C ARG A 253 15.62 0.51 8.85
N ASN A 254 16.40 0.53 7.78
CA ASN A 254 17.40 1.58 7.56
C ASN A 254 16.75 2.96 7.42
N ASN A 255 15.65 3.05 6.66
CA ASN A 255 14.88 4.29 6.55
C ASN A 255 14.32 4.75 7.89
N GLN A 256 13.87 3.82 8.74
CA GLN A 256 13.39 4.15 10.08
C GLN A 256 14.54 4.64 10.98
N LEU A 257 15.71 3.99 10.95
CA LEU A 257 16.89 4.42 11.70
C LEU A 257 17.37 5.81 11.28
N MET A 258 17.41 6.12 9.98
CA MET A 258 17.78 7.44 9.48
C MET A 258 16.82 8.53 9.97
N LYS A 259 15.53 8.24 10.04
CA LYS A 259 14.52 9.19 10.54
C LYS A 259 14.60 9.38 12.06
N SER A 260 14.81 8.30 12.82
CA SER A 260 14.99 8.36 14.28
C SER A 260 16.31 9.02 14.68
N ALA A 261 17.36 8.90 13.87
CA ALA A 261 18.65 9.56 14.12
C ALA A 261 18.58 11.10 14.05
N LYS A 262 17.52 11.67 13.45
CA LYS A 262 17.25 13.10 13.49
C LYS A 262 16.53 13.55 14.77
N ILE A 263 16.13 12.65 15.68
CA ILE A 263 15.60 13.06 16.98
C ILE A 263 16.78 13.60 17.81
N PRO A 264 16.69 14.84 18.34
CA PRO A 264 17.81 15.45 19.03
C PRO A 264 18.15 14.65 20.28
N ASN A 265 19.39 14.19 20.38
CA ASN A 265 19.88 13.52 21.58
C ASN A 265 20.10 14.53 22.72
N SER A 266 20.44 14.06 23.93
CA SER A 266 20.63 14.94 25.09
C SER A 266 21.67 16.05 24.89
N SER A 267 22.74 15.79 24.12
CA SER A 267 23.77 16.80 23.82
C SER A 267 23.29 17.82 22.79
N GLU A 268 22.58 17.38 21.75
CA GLU A 268 22.00 18.28 20.74
C GLU A 268 20.91 19.15 21.35
N ARG A 269 20.05 18.55 22.21
CA ARG A 269 19.04 19.28 22.98
C ARG A 269 19.69 20.32 23.90
N ALA A 270 20.76 19.97 24.62
CA ALA A 270 21.51 20.93 25.43
C ALA A 270 22.15 22.04 24.58
N MET A 271 22.65 21.73 23.39
CA MET A 271 23.20 22.72 22.44
C MET A 271 22.12 23.71 21.98
N ILE A 272 20.92 23.24 21.64
CA ILE A 272 19.79 24.10 21.25
C ILE A 272 19.45 25.06 22.39
N LEU A 273 19.32 24.53 23.61
CA LEU A 273 18.98 25.30 24.80
C LEU A 273 20.07 26.33 25.16
N GLU A 274 21.34 25.95 25.07
CA GLU A 274 22.47 26.87 25.30
C GLU A 274 22.57 27.94 24.21
N SER A 275 22.32 27.59 22.95
CA SER A 275 22.28 28.56 21.86
C SER A 275 21.14 29.55 22.04
N PHE A 276 19.96 29.11 22.48
CA PHE A 276 18.87 30.02 22.84
C PHE A 276 19.29 30.97 23.97
N LYS A 277 19.89 30.43 25.04
CA LYS A 277 20.34 31.21 26.20
C LYS A 277 21.36 32.30 25.81
N SER A 278 22.41 31.91 25.10
CA SER A 278 23.58 32.75 24.82
C SER A 278 23.40 33.75 23.67
N ASN A 279 22.37 33.62 22.83
CA ASN A 279 22.17 34.48 21.68
C ASN A 279 20.89 35.31 21.77
N SER A 280 20.99 36.58 21.38
CA SER A 280 19.90 37.55 21.32
C SER A 280 20.18 38.52 20.16
N PRO A 281 19.16 39.01 19.43
CA PRO A 281 17.72 38.76 19.60
C PRO A 281 17.28 37.37 19.09
N ARG A 282 16.11 36.89 19.54
CA ARG A 282 15.63 35.51 19.33
C ARG A 282 14.30 35.47 18.56
N LEU A 283 14.17 34.58 17.59
CA LEU A 283 12.95 34.37 16.81
C LEU A 283 12.50 32.90 16.90
N ILE A 284 11.24 32.69 17.27
CA ILE A 284 10.61 31.36 17.31
C ILE A 284 9.42 31.36 16.35
N LEU A 285 9.46 30.49 15.34
CA LEU A 285 8.43 30.31 14.32
C LEU A 285 7.74 28.97 14.55
N LEU A 286 6.43 28.95 14.80
CA LEU A 286 5.71 27.73 15.13
C LEU A 286 4.52 27.58 14.21
N ASP A 287 4.47 26.49 13.45
CA ASP A 287 3.20 26.04 12.91
C ASP A 287 2.24 25.65 14.05
N TYR A 288 0.94 25.73 13.80
CA TYR A 288 -0.08 25.44 14.80
C TYR A 288 -0.65 24.02 14.73
N ASP A 289 -1.40 23.71 13.67
CA ASP A 289 -2.18 22.49 13.54
C ASP A 289 -1.25 21.30 13.23
N GLY A 290 -1.21 20.30 14.11
CA GLY A 290 -0.32 19.14 13.97
C GLY A 290 1.08 19.37 14.54
N THR A 291 1.45 20.62 14.85
CA THR A 291 2.72 20.99 15.50
C THR A 291 2.56 21.26 16.99
N LEU A 292 1.68 22.19 17.38
CA LEU A 292 1.42 22.56 18.78
C LEU A 292 0.21 21.83 19.36
N VAL A 293 -0.73 21.45 18.51
CA VAL A 293 -1.95 20.71 18.88
C VAL A 293 -2.15 19.57 17.87
N ARG A 294 -2.63 18.40 18.31
CA ARG A 294 -2.90 17.27 17.41
C ARG A 294 -4.07 17.58 16.48
N PHE A 295 -4.15 16.92 15.32
CA PHE A 295 -5.32 17.06 14.45
C PHE A 295 -6.60 16.55 15.11
N HIS A 296 -7.66 17.36 15.03
CA HIS A 296 -9.01 17.00 15.45
C HIS A 296 -9.91 16.75 14.24
N LYS A 297 -10.95 15.92 14.43
CA LYS A 297 -11.94 15.65 13.38
C LYS A 297 -12.75 16.90 13.03
N THR A 298 -13.03 17.73 14.02
CA THR A 298 -13.69 19.03 13.84
C THR A 298 -12.63 20.12 14.02
N PRO A 299 -12.42 21.02 13.05
CA PRO A 299 -11.42 22.07 13.16
C PRO A 299 -11.57 23.00 14.37
N SER A 300 -12.81 23.18 14.87
CA SER A 300 -13.12 23.97 16.07
C SER A 300 -12.64 23.33 17.37
N ASP A 301 -12.44 22.01 17.38
CA ASP A 301 -12.05 21.25 18.59
C ASP A 301 -10.54 21.35 18.86
N ALA A 302 -9.76 21.87 17.90
CA ALA A 302 -8.32 22.06 18.02
C ALA A 302 -7.96 23.41 18.68
N ARG A 303 -8.78 23.90 19.63
CA ARG A 303 -8.52 25.15 20.37
C ARG A 303 -7.30 24.96 21.28
N PRO A 304 -6.42 25.97 21.46
CA PRO A 304 -5.27 25.82 22.35
C PRO A 304 -5.73 25.66 23.81
N SER A 305 -5.00 24.85 24.57
CA SER A 305 -5.23 24.72 26.01
C SER A 305 -4.72 25.96 26.74
N ALA A 306 -5.27 26.23 27.94
CA ALA A 306 -4.79 27.32 28.80
C ALA A 306 -3.29 27.19 29.14
N GLU A 307 -2.80 25.96 29.25
CA GLU A 307 -1.38 25.68 29.47
C GLU A 307 -0.52 26.12 28.28
N LEU A 308 -0.97 25.83 27.06
CA LEU A 308 -0.27 26.22 25.84
C LEU A 308 -0.30 27.75 25.65
N THR A 309 -1.45 28.40 25.86
CA THR A 309 -1.54 29.87 25.75
C THR A 309 -0.66 30.57 26.78
N ASN A 310 -0.61 30.08 28.02
CA ASN A 310 0.26 30.64 29.06
C ASN A 310 1.75 30.47 28.73
N LEU A 311 2.14 29.33 28.16
CA LEU A 311 3.51 29.07 27.71
C LEU A 311 3.91 30.01 26.57
N LEU A 312 3.03 30.21 25.59
CA LEU A 312 3.31 31.14 24.48
C LEU A 312 3.40 32.58 24.98
N ALA A 313 2.53 32.96 25.93
CA ALA A 313 2.56 34.27 26.55
C ALA A 313 3.85 34.52 27.33
N SER A 314 4.35 33.53 28.08
CA SER A 314 5.62 33.68 28.81
C SER A 314 6.80 33.82 27.85
N LEU A 315 6.83 33.07 26.75
CA LEU A 315 7.87 33.18 25.73
C LEU A 315 7.84 34.53 25.00
N ALA A 316 6.65 35.03 24.66
CA ALA A 316 6.48 36.32 23.99
C ALA A 316 6.81 37.53 24.90
N ALA A 317 6.60 37.39 26.21
CA ALA A 317 6.94 38.44 27.18
C ALA A 317 8.45 38.60 27.41
N MET A 318 9.28 37.67 26.92
CA MET A 318 10.73 37.69 27.15
C MET A 318 11.43 38.81 26.39
N SER A 319 12.42 39.42 27.06
CA SER A 319 13.23 40.46 26.46
C SER A 319 13.96 39.98 25.19
N ASN A 320 13.81 40.76 24.11
CA ASN A 320 14.40 40.49 22.78
C ASN A 320 14.01 39.13 22.15
N THR A 321 12.86 38.57 22.53
CA THR A 321 12.31 37.35 21.93
C THR A 321 11.05 37.69 21.14
N LYS A 322 10.93 37.18 19.91
CA LYS A 322 9.72 37.29 19.07
C LYS A 322 9.21 35.89 18.79
N VAL A 323 7.92 35.66 19.06
CA VAL A 323 7.24 34.38 18.83
C VAL A 323 6.18 34.59 17.78
N VAL A 324 6.21 33.79 16.71
CA VAL A 324 5.29 33.89 15.58
C VAL A 324 4.57 32.56 15.39
N ILE A 325 3.23 32.59 15.42
CA ILE A 325 2.40 31.44 15.07
C ILE A 325 2.03 31.50 13.60
N ILE A 326 2.28 30.42 12.87
CA ILE A 326 1.94 30.27 11.47
C ILE A 326 0.83 29.24 11.37
N SER A 327 -0.31 29.58 10.76
CA SER A 327 -1.42 28.66 10.63
C SER A 327 -2.11 28.79 9.28
N GLY A 328 -2.75 27.72 8.84
CA GLY A 328 -3.69 27.75 7.71
C GLY A 328 -5.07 28.30 8.07
N ARG A 329 -5.31 28.65 9.34
CA ARG A 329 -6.58 29.22 9.83
C ARG A 329 -6.71 30.68 9.44
N ASN A 330 -7.95 31.16 9.42
CA ASN A 330 -8.25 32.57 9.14
C ASN A 330 -7.88 33.48 10.34
N GLY A 331 -7.71 34.77 10.06
CA GLY A 331 -7.32 35.77 11.05
C GLY A 331 -8.25 35.84 12.28
N PRO A 332 -9.59 35.91 12.11
CA PRO A 332 -10.50 36.00 13.25
C PRO A 332 -10.39 34.84 14.25
N THR A 333 -10.17 33.61 13.76
CA THR A 333 -9.98 32.45 14.64
C THR A 333 -8.69 32.58 15.45
N LEU A 334 -7.60 33.00 14.80
CA LEU A 334 -6.31 33.17 15.49
C LEU A 334 -6.36 34.33 16.48
N ASP A 335 -7.07 35.40 16.17
CA ASP A 335 -7.32 36.51 17.09
C ASP A 335 -8.05 36.04 18.35
N GLU A 336 -9.14 35.29 18.19
CA GLU A 336 -9.88 34.74 19.33
C GLU A 336 -9.00 33.83 20.21
N TRP A 337 -8.06 33.10 19.61
CA TRP A 337 -7.28 32.08 20.30
C TRP A 337 -6.02 32.61 20.96
N PHE A 338 -5.43 33.68 20.43
CA PHE A 338 -4.11 34.16 20.83
C PHE A 338 -4.07 35.64 21.25
N SER A 339 -5.21 36.34 21.33
CA SER A 339 -5.28 37.77 21.69
C SER A 339 -4.45 38.15 22.91
N ASP A 340 -4.44 37.28 23.93
CA ASP A 340 -3.85 37.59 25.24
C ASP A 340 -2.43 37.03 25.39
N THR A 341 -1.83 36.53 24.30
CA THR A 341 -0.51 35.89 24.34
C THR A 341 0.64 36.79 23.87
N GLY A 342 0.37 37.89 23.17
CA GLY A 342 1.42 38.79 22.66
C GLY A 342 2.29 38.19 21.54
N VAL A 343 1.90 37.03 20.97
CA VAL A 343 2.56 36.45 19.80
C VAL A 343 2.14 37.18 18.52
N ASP A 344 3.03 37.22 17.53
CA ASP A 344 2.66 37.61 16.18
C ASP A 344 2.00 36.45 15.44
N LEU A 345 1.15 36.76 14.47
CA LEU A 345 0.34 35.75 13.77
C LEU A 345 0.57 35.84 12.27
N ILE A 346 0.65 34.68 11.61
CA ILE A 346 0.54 34.52 10.16
C ILE A 346 -0.65 33.59 9.91
N CYS A 347 -1.65 34.09 9.20
CA CYS A 347 -2.84 33.32 8.85
C CYS A 347 -2.77 32.80 7.41
N GLU A 348 -3.60 31.80 7.13
CA GLU A 348 -3.86 31.28 5.78
C GLU A 348 -2.58 30.91 5.01
N HIS A 349 -1.60 30.34 5.71
CA HIS A 349 -0.30 29.95 5.14
C HIS A 349 0.53 31.10 4.54
N GLY A 350 0.25 32.37 4.91
CA GLY A 350 1.07 33.51 4.52
C GLY A 350 0.36 34.66 3.84
N VAL A 351 -0.98 34.68 3.81
CA VAL A 351 -1.76 35.73 3.12
C VAL A 351 -1.74 37.04 3.88
N ALA A 352 -1.91 36.98 5.20
CA ALA A 352 -1.80 38.14 6.07
C ALA A 352 -1.01 37.82 7.33
N MET A 353 -0.42 38.86 7.91
CA MET A 353 0.25 38.79 9.20
C MET A 353 -0.29 39.84 10.15
N LYS A 354 -0.24 39.56 11.45
CA LYS A 354 -0.56 40.50 12.52
C LYS A 354 0.71 40.84 13.28
N GLU A 355 0.99 42.14 13.38
CA GLU A 355 2.12 42.69 14.13
C GLU A 355 1.61 43.92 14.90
N GLU A 356 1.96 44.06 16.18
CA GLU A 356 1.52 45.18 17.05
C GLU A 356 0.00 45.41 17.03
N GLU A 357 -0.76 44.31 17.04
CA GLU A 357 -2.24 44.29 16.98
C GLU A 357 -2.88 44.65 15.63
N GLU A 358 -2.11 44.96 14.58
CA GLU A 358 -2.64 45.32 13.26
C GLU A 358 -2.42 44.22 12.19
N TRP A 359 -3.49 43.86 11.48
CA TRP A 359 -3.43 42.95 10.33
C TRP A 359 -2.92 43.65 9.06
N LYS A 360 -1.87 43.10 8.47
CA LYS A 360 -1.24 43.54 7.22
C LYS A 360 -1.36 42.41 6.17
N ILE A 361 -1.95 42.72 5.01
CA ILE A 361 -2.02 41.79 3.88
C ILE A 361 -0.63 41.71 3.24
N LEU A 362 -0.07 40.50 3.16
CA LEU A 362 1.25 40.24 2.59
C LEU A 362 1.21 39.96 1.09
N GLU A 363 0.19 39.23 0.65
CA GLU A 363 0.00 38.88 -0.76
C GLU A 363 -1.43 39.17 -1.18
N LYS A 364 -1.60 39.86 -2.31
CA LYS A 364 -2.92 39.98 -2.94
C LYS A 364 -3.15 38.73 -3.78
N VAL A 365 -3.93 37.80 -3.24
CA VAL A 365 -4.24 36.55 -3.92
C VAL A 365 -5.42 36.77 -4.86
N ASP A 366 -5.23 36.50 -6.15
CA ASP A 366 -6.34 36.40 -7.10
C ASP A 366 -7.01 35.03 -6.92
N ASP A 367 -8.32 35.03 -6.68
CA ASP A 367 -9.15 33.83 -6.54
C ASP A 367 -10.06 33.56 -7.75
N SER A 368 -9.94 34.37 -8.81
CA SER A 368 -10.73 34.22 -10.04
C SER A 368 -10.61 32.82 -10.66
N TRP A 369 -9.46 32.17 -10.47
CA TRP A 369 -9.16 30.82 -10.95
C TRP A 369 -10.00 29.71 -10.30
N LYS A 370 -10.59 29.95 -9.12
CA LYS A 370 -11.33 28.91 -8.38
C LYS A 370 -12.50 28.39 -9.19
N GLY A 371 -13.19 29.25 -9.96
CA GLY A 371 -14.32 28.83 -10.79
C GLY A 371 -13.94 27.78 -11.83
N ASP A 372 -12.80 27.95 -12.50
CA ASP A 372 -12.32 27.04 -13.54
C ASP A 372 -11.79 25.74 -12.94
N VAL A 373 -11.00 25.84 -11.86
CA VAL A 373 -10.46 24.66 -11.18
C VAL A 373 -11.57 23.84 -10.52
N ARG A 374 -12.55 24.50 -9.90
CA ARG A 374 -13.68 23.84 -9.22
C ARG A 374 -14.47 22.95 -10.16
N GLN A 375 -14.73 23.39 -11.40
CA GLN A 375 -15.41 22.55 -12.40
C GLN A 375 -14.68 21.23 -12.65
N VAL A 376 -13.35 21.27 -12.68
CA VAL A 376 -12.52 20.08 -12.83
C VAL A 376 -12.59 19.21 -11.58
N LEU A 377 -12.48 19.79 -10.38
CA LEU A 377 -12.59 19.04 -9.13
C LEU A 377 -13.95 18.35 -8.98
N ASP A 378 -15.04 19.04 -9.32
CA ASP A 378 -16.41 18.51 -9.27
C ASP A 378 -16.58 17.33 -10.24
N LEU A 379 -16.01 17.40 -11.45
CA LEU A 379 -16.02 16.27 -12.40
C LEU A 379 -15.29 15.03 -11.86
N PHE A 380 -14.23 15.22 -11.07
CA PHE A 380 -13.55 14.12 -10.39
C PHE A 380 -14.33 13.61 -9.17
N CYS A 381 -15.05 14.47 -8.45
CA CYS A 381 -15.98 14.07 -7.39
C CYS A 381 -17.10 13.17 -7.94
N ASP A 382 -17.75 13.56 -9.03
CA ASP A 382 -18.83 12.79 -9.66
C ASP A 382 -18.41 11.37 -10.06
N ARG A 383 -17.13 11.21 -10.43
CA ARG A 383 -16.54 9.92 -10.85
C ARG A 383 -15.87 9.16 -9.71
N THR A 384 -15.86 9.71 -8.50
CA THR A 384 -15.15 9.16 -7.33
C THR A 384 -16.06 9.17 -6.10
N PRO A 385 -16.89 8.12 -5.91
CA PRO A 385 -17.79 8.03 -4.76
C PRO A 385 -17.05 8.23 -3.43
N GLY A 386 -17.55 9.16 -2.60
CA GLY A 386 -16.96 9.54 -1.32
C GLY A 386 -15.95 10.68 -1.39
N ALA A 387 -15.60 11.18 -2.58
CA ALA A 387 -14.81 12.39 -2.73
C ALA A 387 -15.68 13.66 -2.64
N PHE A 388 -15.10 14.76 -2.18
CA PHE A 388 -15.77 16.06 -2.12
C PHE A 388 -14.76 17.22 -2.22
N VAL A 389 -15.24 18.39 -2.60
CA VAL A 389 -14.43 19.63 -2.65
C VAL A 389 -14.72 20.47 -1.42
N GLU A 390 -13.67 20.89 -0.73
CA GLU A 390 -13.68 21.92 0.30
C GLU A 390 -13.13 23.22 -0.31
N GLU A 391 -13.88 24.31 -0.19
CA GLU A 391 -13.44 25.62 -0.63
C GLU A 391 -12.99 26.43 0.59
N LYS A 392 -11.74 26.88 0.55
CA LYS A 392 -11.12 27.75 1.54
C LYS A 392 -10.95 29.15 0.95
N GLU A 393 -10.63 30.12 1.80
CA GLU A 393 -10.54 31.54 1.44
C GLU A 393 -9.58 31.78 0.27
N HIS A 394 -8.49 31.03 0.14
CA HIS A 394 -7.52 31.14 -0.98
C HIS A 394 -7.06 29.79 -1.58
N SER A 395 -7.80 28.70 -1.35
CA SER A 395 -7.49 27.39 -1.93
C SER A 395 -8.72 26.52 -2.18
N LEU A 396 -8.56 25.50 -3.03
CA LEU A 396 -9.55 24.45 -3.27
C LEU A 396 -8.93 23.09 -2.94
N VAL A 397 -9.58 22.34 -2.06
CA VAL A 397 -9.07 21.05 -1.59
C VAL A 397 -10.02 19.94 -2.00
N TRP A 398 -9.54 19.02 -2.85
CA TRP A 398 -10.27 17.83 -3.24
C TRP A 398 -9.94 16.67 -2.30
N HIS A 399 -10.90 16.24 -1.50
CA HIS A 399 -10.75 15.15 -0.53
C HIS A 399 -11.17 13.82 -1.13
N TYR A 400 -10.37 12.78 -0.95
CA TYR A 400 -10.73 11.41 -1.35
C TYR A 400 -10.58 10.38 -0.23
N ARG A 401 -10.55 10.86 1.02
CA ARG A 401 -10.36 10.01 2.21
C ARG A 401 -11.42 8.93 2.41
N ASN A 402 -12.64 9.17 1.93
CA ASN A 402 -13.78 8.24 2.05
C ASN A 402 -13.97 7.37 0.80
N ALA A 403 -13.16 7.55 -0.24
CA ALA A 403 -13.19 6.72 -1.44
C ALA A 403 -12.50 5.36 -1.20
N HIS A 404 -12.81 4.36 -2.04
CA HIS A 404 -12.10 3.09 -2.02
C HIS A 404 -10.59 3.30 -2.24
N PRO A 405 -9.67 2.72 -1.43
CA PRO A 405 -8.26 3.15 -1.40
C PRO A 405 -7.54 3.11 -2.74
N GLU A 406 -7.63 2.00 -3.48
CA GLU A 406 -6.96 1.85 -4.78
C GLU A 406 -7.57 2.76 -5.85
N PHE A 407 -8.90 2.88 -5.84
CA PHE A 407 -9.63 3.68 -6.82
C PHE A 407 -9.43 5.18 -6.59
N GLY A 408 -9.55 5.63 -5.34
CA GLY A 408 -9.29 7.02 -4.94
C GLY A 408 -7.83 7.42 -5.20
N ALA A 409 -6.87 6.53 -4.94
CA ALA A 409 -5.46 6.80 -5.24
C ALA A 409 -5.19 6.93 -6.75
N ALA A 410 -5.82 6.07 -7.57
CA ALA A 410 -5.73 6.18 -9.03
C ALA A 410 -6.34 7.48 -9.54
N ARG A 411 -7.53 7.86 -9.05
CA ARG A 411 -8.21 9.13 -9.39
C ARG A 411 -7.42 10.36 -8.94
N ALA A 412 -6.82 10.32 -7.76
CA ALA A 412 -5.96 11.41 -7.28
C ALA A 412 -4.74 11.65 -8.19
N ASN A 413 -4.13 10.59 -8.72
CA ASN A 413 -3.01 10.71 -9.66
C ASN A 413 -3.47 11.31 -11.00
N GLU A 414 -4.58 10.84 -11.55
CA GLU A 414 -5.19 11.38 -12.78
C GLU A 414 -5.57 12.87 -12.60
N LEU A 415 -6.17 13.22 -11.46
CA LEU A 415 -6.54 14.59 -11.13
C LEU A 415 -5.30 15.49 -11.03
N ARG A 416 -4.26 15.05 -10.32
CA ARG A 416 -3.01 15.80 -10.20
C ARG A 416 -2.39 16.08 -11.57
N ASP A 417 -2.34 15.07 -12.44
CA ASP A 417 -1.73 15.24 -13.76
C ASP A 417 -2.56 16.17 -14.66
N THR A 418 -3.89 16.10 -14.54
CA THR A 418 -4.83 17.03 -15.20
C THR A 418 -4.64 18.46 -14.70
N LEU A 419 -4.63 18.66 -13.38
CA LEU A 419 -4.45 19.98 -12.78
C LEU A 419 -3.07 20.55 -13.09
N LYS A 420 -2.00 19.74 -13.08
CA LYS A 420 -0.65 20.21 -13.44
C LYS A 420 -0.60 20.82 -14.85
N SER A 421 -1.38 20.28 -15.78
CA SER A 421 -1.51 20.88 -17.12
C SER A 421 -2.26 22.20 -17.09
N LEU A 422 -3.37 22.27 -16.35
CA LEU A 422 -4.23 23.46 -16.25
C LEU A 422 -3.57 24.62 -15.48
N THR A 423 -2.86 24.32 -14.40
CA THR A 423 -2.26 25.31 -13.50
C THR A 423 -0.93 25.85 -14.03
N SER A 424 -0.37 25.26 -15.08
CA SER A 424 0.97 25.58 -15.61
C SER A 424 1.17 27.05 -16.00
N ASN A 425 0.09 27.77 -16.33
CA ASN A 425 0.12 29.17 -16.76
C ASN A 425 -0.65 30.12 -15.82
N LEU A 426 -1.10 29.65 -14.66
CA LEU A 426 -2.00 30.40 -13.76
C LEU A 426 -1.35 30.80 -12.43
N ASP A 427 -0.02 30.68 -12.30
CA ASP A 427 0.71 30.82 -11.02
C ASP A 427 0.10 29.96 -9.90
N LEU A 428 -0.53 28.84 -10.27
CA LEU A 428 -1.15 27.89 -9.35
C LEU A 428 -0.30 26.64 -9.17
N GLN A 429 -0.39 26.06 -7.99
CA GLN A 429 0.21 24.77 -7.67
C GLN A 429 -0.87 23.80 -7.21
N ALA A 430 -0.97 22.66 -7.91
CA ALA A 430 -1.78 21.52 -7.49
C ALA A 430 -0.87 20.47 -6.85
N GLN A 431 -1.04 20.27 -5.55
CA GLN A 431 -0.17 19.40 -4.76
C GLN A 431 -0.96 18.27 -4.12
N LYS A 432 -0.38 17.08 -4.18
CA LYS A 432 -0.93 15.91 -3.51
C LYS A 432 -0.54 15.96 -2.04
N GLY A 433 -1.53 16.14 -1.18
CA GLY A 433 -1.42 15.99 0.27
C GLY A 433 -1.93 14.63 0.74
N HIS A 434 -2.06 14.46 2.05
CA HIS A 434 -2.55 13.21 2.63
C HIS A 434 -4.06 13.01 2.34
N LYS A 435 -4.35 12.15 1.36
CA LYS A 435 -5.71 11.88 0.85
C LYS A 435 -6.48 13.12 0.37
N VAL A 436 -5.73 14.11 -0.09
CA VAL A 436 -6.25 15.34 -0.70
C VAL A 436 -5.41 15.75 -1.91
N ILE A 437 -6.02 16.49 -2.83
CA ILE A 437 -5.29 17.34 -3.78
C ILE A 437 -5.63 18.79 -3.41
N ASP A 438 -4.62 19.56 -3.01
CA ASP A 438 -4.75 20.97 -2.65
C ASP A 438 -4.29 21.83 -3.83
N VAL A 439 -5.15 22.75 -4.29
CA VAL A 439 -4.85 23.74 -5.33
C VAL A 439 -4.85 25.11 -4.71
N ARG A 440 -3.74 25.83 -4.85
CA ARG A 440 -3.54 27.18 -4.30
C ARG A 440 -2.60 28.01 -5.16
N ASN A 441 -2.53 29.31 -4.91
CA ASN A 441 -1.58 30.19 -5.56
C ASN A 441 -0.14 29.88 -5.07
N SER A 442 0.80 29.80 -6.01
CA SER A 442 2.21 29.49 -5.75
C SER A 442 2.93 30.59 -4.95
N SER A 443 2.40 31.82 -4.97
CA SER A 443 2.90 32.94 -4.16
C SER A 443 2.58 32.79 -2.66
N VAL A 444 1.53 32.04 -2.28
CA VAL A 444 1.12 31.81 -0.89
C VAL A 444 1.93 30.64 -0.32
N ASN A 445 3.00 30.98 0.39
CA ASN A 445 3.97 30.03 0.91
C ASN A 445 4.47 30.46 2.29
N LYS A 446 4.42 29.56 3.28
CA LYS A 446 4.91 29.81 4.66
C LYS A 446 6.35 30.32 4.67
N GLY A 447 7.22 29.74 3.83
CA GLY A 447 8.61 30.14 3.65
C GLY A 447 8.80 31.57 3.13
N ARG A 448 7.87 32.08 2.31
CA ARG A 448 7.89 33.48 1.86
C ARG A 448 7.36 34.42 2.94
N ALA A 449 6.28 34.04 3.62
CA ALA A 449 5.68 34.85 4.67
C ALA A 449 6.63 35.07 5.86
N MET A 450 7.37 34.03 6.26
CA MET A 450 8.36 34.14 7.34
C MET A 450 9.54 35.07 7.00
N LYS A 451 9.82 35.36 5.72
CA LYS A 451 10.96 36.22 5.34
C LYS A 451 10.83 37.62 5.89
N ASN A 452 9.61 38.11 6.09
CA ASN A 452 9.38 39.41 6.70
C ASN A 452 9.93 39.46 8.13
N PHE A 453 9.76 38.38 8.89
CA PHE A 453 10.28 38.27 10.26
C PHE A 453 11.78 37.92 10.28
N THR A 454 12.24 36.97 9.46
CA THR A 454 13.66 36.59 9.47
C THR A 454 14.58 37.67 8.92
N SER A 455 14.08 38.56 8.06
CA SER A 455 14.85 39.68 7.49
C SER A 455 14.68 40.99 8.27
N GLU A 456 13.77 41.03 9.26
CA GLU A 456 13.49 42.23 10.07
C GLU A 456 14.74 42.75 10.79
N ARG A 457 15.54 41.84 11.33
CA ARG A 457 16.79 42.12 12.02
C ARG A 457 17.73 40.93 11.97
N ASN A 458 18.99 41.16 12.35
CA ASN A 458 19.95 40.07 12.48
C ASN A 458 19.69 39.29 13.78
N TRP A 459 19.04 38.13 13.65
CA TRP A 459 18.69 37.27 14.78
C TRP A 459 19.91 36.45 15.24
N GLY A 460 20.18 36.49 16.55
CA GLY A 460 21.19 35.63 17.17
C GLY A 460 20.73 34.18 17.31
N PHE A 461 19.41 33.95 17.39
CA PHE A 461 18.82 32.62 17.45
C PHE A 461 17.52 32.57 16.62
N ILE A 462 17.37 31.51 15.84
CA ILE A 462 16.14 31.22 15.09
C ILE A 462 15.76 29.76 15.32
N MET A 463 14.51 29.51 15.71
CA MET A 463 13.90 28.19 15.78
C MET A 463 12.63 28.15 14.94
N ALA A 464 12.41 27.05 14.21
CA ALA A 464 11.17 26.78 13.50
C ALA A 464 10.65 25.36 13.76
N ALA A 465 9.35 25.18 13.98
CA ALA A 465 8.73 23.86 14.12
C ALA A 465 7.49 23.71 13.22
N GLY A 466 7.34 22.55 12.58
CA GLY A 466 6.27 22.27 11.61
C GLY A 466 5.98 20.79 11.39
N ASP A 467 4.79 20.45 10.96
CA ASP A 467 4.27 19.07 10.90
C ASP A 467 3.87 18.61 9.50
N ASP A 468 3.69 19.53 8.56
CA ASP A 468 3.19 19.17 7.25
C ASP A 468 4.22 19.49 6.16
N TRP A 469 3.80 19.27 4.92
CA TRP A 469 4.64 19.54 3.77
C TRP A 469 4.76 21.04 3.46
N THR A 470 3.80 21.86 3.90
CA THR A 470 3.85 23.32 3.70
C THR A 470 4.95 23.94 4.57
N ASP A 471 5.27 23.31 5.69
CA ASP A 471 6.39 23.65 6.56
C ASP A 471 7.75 23.31 5.94
N GLU A 472 7.82 22.42 4.96
CA GLU A 472 9.09 22.12 4.27
C GLU A 472 9.63 23.35 3.54
N ASP A 473 8.76 24.22 3.03
CA ASP A 473 9.18 25.47 2.40
C ASP A 473 9.63 26.50 3.44
N MET A 474 9.08 26.45 4.67
CA MET A 474 9.60 27.19 5.81
C MET A 474 11.02 26.69 6.15
N PHE A 475 11.23 25.39 6.30
CA PHE A 475 12.53 24.83 6.65
C PHE A 475 13.62 25.15 5.62
N LYS A 476 13.31 25.06 4.32
CA LYS A 476 14.24 25.40 3.23
C LYS A 476 14.57 26.89 3.14
N SER A 477 13.70 27.74 3.67
CA SER A 477 13.86 29.21 3.62
C SER A 477 14.58 29.79 4.84
N LEU A 478 14.84 28.97 5.86
CA LEU A 478 15.58 29.38 7.04
C LEU A 478 17.05 29.67 6.71
N PRO A 479 17.66 30.67 7.35
CA PRO A 479 19.09 30.93 7.20
C PRO A 479 19.94 29.82 7.82
N ASP A 480 21.19 29.71 7.36
CA ASP A 480 22.16 28.78 7.93
C ASP A 480 22.35 29.05 9.43
N GLY A 481 22.37 27.98 10.24
CA GLY A 481 22.49 28.07 11.70
C GLY A 481 21.16 28.13 12.45
N ALA A 482 20.01 28.25 11.75
CA ALA A 482 18.71 28.12 12.38
C ALA A 482 18.40 26.66 12.80
N PHE A 483 17.71 26.50 13.92
CA PHE A 483 17.20 25.20 14.36
C PHE A 483 15.82 24.94 13.77
N SER A 484 15.63 23.78 13.15
CA SER A 484 14.34 23.40 12.56
C SER A 484 13.91 22.01 13.00
N PHE A 485 12.61 21.87 13.30
CA PHE A 485 12.02 20.67 13.87
C PHE A 485 10.82 20.23 13.04
N LYS A 486 10.90 19.03 12.46
CA LYS A 486 9.76 18.37 11.84
C LYS A 486 9.04 17.51 12.88
N VAL A 487 7.76 17.75 13.08
CA VAL A 487 6.92 16.91 13.93
C VAL A 487 6.51 15.66 13.15
N GLY A 488 6.73 14.49 13.74
CA GLY A 488 6.53 13.18 13.13
C GLY A 488 7.74 12.66 12.33
N LEU A 489 7.82 11.33 12.20
CA LEU A 489 8.93 10.63 11.52
C LEU A 489 8.76 10.61 9.99
N ALA A 490 8.92 11.78 9.38
CA ALA A 490 8.86 11.99 7.93
C ALA A 490 10.26 12.27 7.32
N SER A 491 10.33 12.24 5.99
CA SER A 491 11.49 12.84 5.29
C SER A 491 11.32 14.35 5.31
N THR A 492 12.36 15.09 5.65
CA THR A 492 12.27 16.54 5.88
C THR A 492 13.59 17.26 5.64
N ALA A 493 13.50 18.51 5.20
CA ALA A 493 14.58 19.50 5.17
C ALA A 493 14.93 20.02 6.58
N ALA A 494 14.10 19.80 7.59
CA ALA A 494 14.39 20.18 8.97
C ALA A 494 15.65 19.47 9.49
N MET A 495 16.36 20.16 10.39
CA MET A 495 17.56 19.66 11.05
C MET A 495 17.23 18.46 11.95
N PHE A 496 16.14 18.57 12.70
CA PHE A 496 15.71 17.59 13.68
C PHE A 496 14.27 17.12 13.45
N ASN A 497 13.94 15.95 14.01
CA ASN A 497 12.58 15.44 14.14
C ASN A 497 12.15 15.47 15.61
N LEU A 498 10.88 15.74 15.86
CA LEU A 498 10.20 15.51 17.14
C LEU A 498 9.10 14.48 16.91
N GLU A 499 8.84 13.56 17.85
CA GLU A 499 7.94 12.44 17.55
C GLU A 499 6.49 12.89 17.41
N ASN A 500 6.08 13.87 18.23
CA ASN A 500 4.70 14.32 18.31
C ASN A 500 4.60 15.76 18.88
N PRO A 501 3.40 16.40 18.85
CA PRO A 501 3.20 17.75 19.37
C PRO A 501 3.60 17.96 20.84
N ASP A 502 3.47 16.92 21.68
CA ASP A 502 3.80 17.04 23.10
C ASP A 502 5.32 17.22 23.30
N ASP A 503 6.15 16.69 22.40
CA ASP A 503 7.60 16.90 22.41
C ASP A 503 7.98 18.34 22.04
N VAL A 504 7.22 18.97 21.13
CA VAL A 504 7.39 20.40 20.79
C VAL A 504 7.09 21.25 22.02
N VAL A 505 5.94 21.01 22.66
CA VAL A 505 5.53 21.72 23.88
C VAL A 505 6.54 21.49 25.01
N SER A 506 7.08 20.27 25.16
CA SER A 506 8.14 19.96 26.13
C SER A 506 9.41 20.77 25.87
N LEU A 507 9.86 20.88 24.62
CA LEU A 507 11.03 21.67 24.27
C LEU A 507 10.80 23.17 24.54
N LEU A 508 9.62 23.69 24.20
CA LEU A 508 9.24 25.08 24.48
C LEU A 508 9.19 25.38 25.97
N LYS A 509 8.71 24.45 26.80
CA LYS A 509 8.74 24.58 28.27
C LYS A 509 10.15 24.67 28.81
N GLU A 510 11.08 23.84 28.32
CA GLU A 510 12.48 23.91 28.73
C GLU A 510 13.12 25.25 28.35
N ILE A 511 12.86 25.72 27.13
CA ILE A 511 13.27 27.05 26.66
C ILE A 511 12.72 28.13 27.61
N ALA A 512 11.44 28.03 27.99
CA ALA A 512 10.80 29.01 28.85
C ALA A 512 11.42 29.05 30.26
N THR A 513 11.64 27.88 30.88
CA THR A 513 12.27 27.77 32.21
C THR A 513 13.71 28.31 32.23
N LEU A 514 14.49 28.02 31.20
CA LEU A 514 15.87 28.53 31.08
C LEU A 514 15.93 30.05 30.95
N ALA A 515 14.90 30.67 30.37
CA ALA A 515 14.85 32.11 30.22
C ALA A 515 14.50 32.83 31.54
N GLU A 516 13.63 32.26 32.38
CA GLU A 516 13.34 32.78 33.72
C GLU A 516 14.62 32.85 34.57
N GLU A 517 15.53 31.89 34.42
CA GLU A 517 16.85 31.89 35.09
C GLU A 517 17.81 32.97 34.57
N ILE A 518 17.63 33.45 33.33
CA ILE A 518 18.48 34.50 32.73
C ILE A 518 17.98 35.89 33.12
N GLU A 519 16.67 36.11 33.19
CA GLU A 519 16.10 37.43 33.55
C GLU A 519 16.12 37.70 35.06
N THR A 520 16.29 36.65 35.89
CA THR A 520 16.44 36.78 37.35
C THR A 520 17.89 36.83 37.83
N ALA A 521 18.87 36.56 36.97
CA ALA A 521 20.31 36.62 37.24
C ALA A 521 20.94 37.94 36.74
#